data_AF-A0A7J5WW55-F1
#
_entry.id   AF-A0A7J5WW55-F1
#
_cell.length_a   1.000
_cell.length_b   1.000
_cell.length_c   1.000
_cell.angle_alpha   90.00
_cell.angle_beta   90.00
_cell.angle_gamma   90.00
#
_symmetry.space_group_name_H-M   'P 1'
#
loop_
_entity.id
_entity.type
_entity.pdbx_description
1 polymer ?
#
loop_
_entity_poly.entity_id
_entity_poly.type
_entity_poly.pdbx_seq_one_letter_code
_entity_poly.pdbx_strand_id
1 'polypeptide(L)'
;MPIITAGHLGLRYVDGEMEGFHFDHAPDIGLIEPRVRVRALDYGVPQYNNPAVRTFPIRRTRDEIVELTPGVYLGRALLFASDEDVRLIAYFALRQPVGSPL
;
A
#
# COMPACT_ATOMS: atom_id res chain seq x y z
N MET A 1 25.41 11.56 3.33
CA MET A 1 24.23 10.70 3.09
C MET A 1 23.07 11.31 3.84
N PRO A 2 21.94 11.70 3.22
CA PRO A 2 20.81 12.11 4.00
C PRO A 2 20.17 10.84 4.59
N ILE A 3 20.45 10.62 5.87
CA ILE A 3 19.69 9.71 6.71
C ILE A 3 18.34 10.39 6.91
N ILE A 4 17.31 10.00 6.15
CA ILE A 4 15.97 10.51 6.42
C ILE A 4 15.35 9.62 7.49
N THR A 5 15.54 10.12 8.71
CA THR A 5 14.86 9.73 9.95
C THR A 5 15.16 8.29 10.38
N ALA A 6 16.16 8.16 11.27
CA ALA A 6 16.35 6.97 12.08
C ALA A 6 15.02 6.60 12.77
N GLY A 7 14.28 5.62 12.22
CA GLY A 7 12.99 5.19 12.78
C GLY A 7 12.01 4.52 11.82
N HIS A 8 12.05 4.78 10.50
CA HIS A 8 11.06 4.25 9.54
C HIS A 8 11.66 3.27 8.51
N LEU A 9 12.53 2.37 8.98
CA LEU A 9 12.98 1.06 8.45
C LEU A 9 12.70 0.69 6.96
N GLY A 10 12.86 1.60 6.00
CA GLY A 10 12.62 1.32 4.59
C GLY A 10 12.30 2.55 3.73
N LEU A 11 11.82 3.65 4.34
CA LEU A 11 11.71 4.93 3.64
C LEU A 11 13.09 5.48 3.30
N ARG A 12 13.26 5.92 2.06
CA ARG A 12 14.51 6.51 1.54
C ARG A 12 14.22 7.85 0.92
N TYR A 13 15.19 8.75 0.95
CA TYR A 13 15.11 10.00 0.20
C TYR A 13 16.10 9.95 -0.93
N VAL A 14 15.59 10.02 -2.15
CA VAL A 14 16.35 9.85 -3.39
C VAL A 14 15.86 10.92 -4.36
N ASP A 15 16.80 11.66 -4.95
CA ASP A 15 16.54 12.67 -5.99
C ASP A 15 15.44 13.70 -5.69
N GLY A 16 15.32 14.09 -4.41
CA GLY A 16 14.33 15.08 -3.98
C GLY A 16 12.98 14.47 -3.56
N GLU A 17 12.81 13.16 -3.69
CA GLU A 17 11.59 12.44 -3.41
C GLU A 17 11.75 11.42 -2.27
N MET A 18 10.63 11.12 -1.60
CA MET A 18 10.56 10.03 -0.63
C MET A 18 10.20 8.73 -1.35
N GLU A 19 11.15 7.83 -1.48
CA GLU A 19 10.91 6.46 -1.92
C GLU A 19 10.29 5.64 -0.80
N GLY A 20 9.16 5.02 -1.13
CA GLY A 20 8.39 4.18 -0.25
C GLY A 20 8.85 2.71 -0.21
N PHE A 21 7.90 1.84 0.09
CA PHE A 21 8.10 0.40 0.23
C PHE A 21 7.80 -0.30 -1.09
N HIS A 22 8.49 -1.41 -1.34
CA HIS A 22 8.19 -2.26 -2.49
C HIS A 22 6.93 -3.11 -2.23
N PHE A 23 6.19 -3.42 -3.28
CA PHE A 23 4.96 -4.21 -3.23
C PHE A 23 4.79 -4.99 -4.54
N ASP A 24 4.09 -6.12 -4.46
CA ASP A 24 3.51 -6.74 -5.65
C ASP A 24 2.08 -6.25 -5.84
N HIS A 25 1.57 -6.31 -7.07
CA HIS A 25 0.20 -5.94 -7.32
C HIS A 25 -0.51 -6.83 -8.33
N ALA A 26 -1.80 -7.05 -8.12
CA ALA A 26 -2.64 -7.83 -9.02
C ALA A 26 -4.09 -7.33 -8.97
N PRO A 27 -4.89 -7.54 -10.03
CA PRO A 27 -6.35 -7.44 -9.91
C PRO A 27 -6.86 -8.53 -8.97
N ASP A 28 -7.76 -8.16 -8.05
CA ASP A 28 -8.34 -9.05 -7.04
C ASP A 28 -9.74 -8.56 -6.62
N ILE A 29 -10.40 -9.27 -5.71
CA ILE A 29 -11.63 -8.84 -5.03
C ILE A 29 -11.30 -8.16 -3.70
N GLY A 30 -11.99 -7.08 -3.39
CA GLY A 30 -11.85 -6.37 -2.12
C GLY A 30 -12.17 -7.24 -0.92
N LEU A 31 -11.34 -7.17 0.13
CA LEU A 31 -11.46 -8.05 1.29
C LEU A 31 -12.64 -7.71 2.23
N ILE A 32 -13.00 -6.43 2.30
CA ILE A 32 -14.13 -5.93 3.10
C ILE A 32 -15.21 -5.29 2.22
N GLU A 33 -16.40 -5.10 2.76
CA GLU A 33 -17.48 -4.44 2.02
C GLU A 33 -17.12 -2.98 1.64
N PRO A 34 -17.51 -2.49 0.44
CA PRO A 34 -18.10 -3.26 -0.65
C PRO A 34 -17.06 -4.16 -1.34
N ARG A 35 -17.41 -5.43 -1.59
CA ARG A 35 -16.53 -6.39 -2.27
C ARG A 35 -16.54 -6.23 -3.79
N VAL A 36 -15.79 -5.23 -4.27
CA VAL A 36 -15.65 -4.92 -5.71
C VAL A 36 -14.30 -5.39 -6.25
N ARG A 37 -14.12 -5.40 -7.58
CA ARG A 37 -12.80 -5.60 -8.19
C ARG A 37 -11.89 -4.43 -7.86
N VAL A 38 -10.67 -4.74 -7.43
CA VAL A 38 -9.65 -3.76 -7.05
C VAL A 38 -8.31 -4.12 -7.68
N ARG A 39 -7.41 -3.16 -7.82
CA ARG A 39 -5.97 -3.43 -7.89
C ARG A 39 -5.47 -3.52 -6.45
N ALA A 40 -5.10 -4.70 -6.02
CA ALA A 40 -4.54 -4.94 -4.70
C ALA A 40 -3.02 -4.73 -4.72
N LEU A 41 -2.50 -3.99 -3.75
CA LEU A 41 -1.06 -3.88 -3.48
C LEU A 41 -0.74 -4.70 -2.24
N ASP A 42 0.18 -5.65 -2.38
CA ASP A 42 0.67 -6.51 -1.30
C ASP A 42 2.07 -6.09 -0.87
N TYR A 43 2.18 -5.57 0.36
CA TYR A 43 3.45 -5.21 0.98
C TYR A 43 4.04 -6.35 1.83
N GLY A 44 3.32 -7.47 1.96
CA GLY A 44 3.69 -8.64 2.75
C GLY A 44 4.70 -9.57 2.08
N VAL A 45 5.04 -9.32 0.82
CA VAL A 45 5.90 -10.17 -0.02
C VAL A 45 7.26 -10.38 0.66
N PRO A 46 7.65 -11.64 0.98
CA PRO A 46 8.86 -11.92 1.74
C PRO A 46 10.15 -11.35 1.13
N GLN A 47 10.24 -11.32 -0.21
CA GLN A 47 11.43 -10.89 -0.93
C GLN A 47 11.78 -9.40 -0.73
N TYR A 48 10.80 -8.57 -0.38
CA TYR A 48 11.00 -7.13 -0.17
C TYR A 48 11.47 -6.78 1.24
N ASN A 49 11.39 -7.72 2.19
CA ASN A 49 11.81 -7.53 3.57
C ASN A 49 11.27 -6.24 4.22
N ASN A 50 10.03 -5.89 3.91
CA ASN A 50 9.36 -4.71 4.43
C ASN A 50 9.23 -4.78 5.96
N PRO A 51 9.28 -3.63 6.66
CA PRO A 51 9.25 -3.62 8.12
C PRO A 51 7.91 -4.11 8.69
N ALA A 52 8.01 -4.89 9.77
CA ALA A 52 6.87 -5.39 10.54
C ALA A 52 6.85 -4.84 11.98
N VAL A 53 7.49 -3.69 12.21
CA VAL A 53 7.58 -3.09 13.55
C VAL A 53 6.24 -2.51 14.00
N ARG A 54 6.00 -2.56 15.32
CA ARG A 54 4.71 -2.15 15.92
C ARG A 54 4.24 -0.75 15.52
N THR A 55 5.16 0.19 15.37
CA THR A 55 4.85 1.59 15.05
C THR A 55 4.52 1.80 13.57
N PHE A 56 4.97 0.91 12.70
CA PHE A 56 4.79 1.04 11.25
C PHE A 56 4.82 -0.35 10.57
N PRO A 57 3.74 -1.15 10.71
CA PRO A 57 3.72 -2.54 10.26
C PRO A 57 3.33 -2.65 8.77
N ILE A 58 4.06 -1.99 7.87
CA ILE A 58 3.71 -1.95 6.44
C ILE A 58 3.68 -3.35 5.81
N ARG A 59 4.48 -4.30 6.29
CA ARG A 59 4.41 -5.69 5.85
C ARG A 59 3.02 -6.34 6.09
N ARG A 60 2.22 -5.77 6.99
CA ARG A 60 0.87 -6.22 7.32
C ARG A 60 -0.20 -5.31 6.73
N THR A 61 0.13 -4.52 5.71
CA THR A 61 -0.86 -3.70 5.03
C THR A 61 -1.14 -4.22 3.63
N ARG A 62 -2.38 -4.02 3.19
CA ARG A 62 -2.81 -4.18 1.80
C ARG A 62 -3.56 -2.92 1.40
N ASP A 63 -3.15 -2.34 0.30
CA ASP A 63 -3.93 -1.27 -0.30
C ASP A 63 -4.84 -1.84 -1.38
N GLU A 64 -6.06 -1.33 -1.46
CA GLU A 64 -7.03 -1.71 -2.47
C GLU A 64 -7.48 -0.48 -3.23
N ILE A 65 -7.22 -0.47 -4.53
CA ILE A 65 -7.43 0.70 -5.39
C ILE A 65 -8.51 0.40 -6.43
N VAL A 66 -9.41 1.34 -6.61
CA VAL A 66 -10.42 1.35 -7.67
C VAL A 66 -10.27 2.59 -8.53
N GLU A 67 -10.56 2.44 -9.82
CA GLU A 67 -10.77 3.56 -10.72
C GLU A 67 -12.26 3.94 -10.68
N LEU A 68 -12.55 5.18 -10.28
CA LEU A 68 -13.93 5.69 -10.21
C LEU A 68 -14.40 6.20 -11.57
N THR A 69 -13.49 6.85 -12.28
CA THR A 69 -13.63 7.38 -13.65
C THR A 69 -12.23 7.44 -14.25
N PRO A 70 -12.05 7.45 -15.60
CA PRO A 70 -10.72 7.41 -16.21
C PRO A 70 -9.74 8.41 -15.58
N GLY A 71 -8.65 7.89 -15.00
CA GLY A 71 -7.59 8.67 -14.36
C GLY A 71 -7.85 9.13 -12.92
N VAL A 72 -9.00 8.79 -12.33
CA VAL A 72 -9.35 9.13 -10.95
C VAL A 72 -9.47 7.87 -10.12
N TYR A 73 -8.53 7.72 -9.17
CA TYR A 73 -8.42 6.52 -8.36
C TYR A 73 -8.67 6.83 -6.88
N LEU A 74 -9.45 5.95 -6.25
CA LEU A 74 -9.64 5.93 -4.81
C LEU A 74 -9.03 4.65 -4.25
N GLY A 75 -8.28 4.79 -3.17
CA GLY A 75 -7.67 3.69 -2.45
C GLY A 75 -8.19 3.60 -1.03
N ARG A 76 -8.15 2.40 -0.48
CA ARG A 76 -8.24 2.16 0.96
C ARG A 76 -7.05 1.35 1.42
N ALA A 77 -6.56 1.65 2.62
CA ALA A 77 -5.51 0.90 3.27
C ALA A 77 -6.12 -0.02 4.33
N LEU A 78 -5.78 -1.29 4.26
CA LEU A 78 -6.17 -2.33 5.20
C LEU A 78 -4.96 -2.76 6.02
N LEU A 79 -5.17 -3.06 7.29
CA LEU A 79 -4.18 -3.59 8.22
C LEU A 79 -4.63 -4.98 8.69
N PHE A 80 -3.73 -5.96 8.57
CA PHE A 80 -3.91 -7.31 9.11
C PHE A 80 -3.38 -7.39 10.54
N ALA A 81 -4.28 -7.54 11.52
CA ALA A 81 -3.88 -7.92 12.86
C ALA A 81 -3.55 -9.43 12.94
N SER A 82 -4.29 -10.22 12.16
CA SER A 82 -4.05 -11.62 11.78
C SER A 82 -4.59 -11.85 10.36
N ASP A 83 -4.44 -13.05 9.80
CA ASP A 83 -4.99 -13.38 8.47
C ASP A 83 -6.53 -13.30 8.42
N GLU A 84 -7.19 -13.38 9.58
CA GLU A 84 -8.66 -13.33 9.71
C GLU A 84 -9.18 -11.98 10.26
N ASP A 85 -8.32 -11.12 10.83
CA ASP A 85 -8.68 -9.81 11.37
C ASP A 85 -8.12 -8.69 10.49
N VAL A 86 -8.97 -8.24 9.56
CA VAL A 86 -8.68 -7.17 8.59
C VAL A 86 -9.37 -5.89 9.02
N ARG A 87 -8.59 -4.81 9.17
CA ARG A 87 -9.10 -3.50 9.60
C ARG A 87 -8.84 -2.42 8.56
N LEU A 88 -9.87 -1.66 8.24
CA LEU A 88 -9.72 -0.41 7.49
C LEU A 88 -9.00 0.62 8.36
N ILE A 89 -7.91 1.19 7.84
CA ILE A 89 -7.11 2.20 8.57
C ILE A 89 -7.07 3.55 7.89
N ALA A 90 -7.30 3.62 6.57
CA ALA A 90 -7.35 4.89 5.85
C ALA A 90 -8.08 4.77 4.51
N TYR A 91 -8.55 5.91 4.01
CA TYR A 91 -8.85 6.14 2.60
C TYR A 91 -7.85 7.15 2.04
N PHE A 92 -7.51 7.02 0.77
CA PHE A 92 -6.62 7.93 0.07
C PHE A 92 -7.01 8.04 -1.41
N ALA A 93 -6.56 9.11 -2.07
CA ALA A 93 -6.70 9.28 -3.51
C ALA A 93 -5.31 9.41 -4.12
N LEU A 94 -5.13 8.84 -5.31
CA LEU A 94 -3.86 8.93 -6.03
C LEU A 94 -3.78 10.26 -6.78
N ARG A 95 -2.63 10.94 -6.68
CA ARG A 95 -2.38 12.20 -7.40
C ARG A 95 -2.08 11.97 -8.89
N GLN A 96 -1.54 10.80 -9.24
CA GLN A 96 -1.21 10.38 -10.60
C GLN A 96 -1.57 8.89 -10.77
N PRO A 97 -1.92 8.41 -11.98
CA PRO A 97 -2.25 7.01 -12.20
C PRO A 97 -1.10 6.07 -11.82
N VAL A 98 -1.40 4.94 -11.18
CA VAL A 98 -0.41 3.88 -10.92
C VAL A 98 -0.24 3.06 -12.19
N GLY A 99 0.91 3.23 -12.85
CA GLY A 99 1.46 2.30 -13.86
C GLY A 99 0.54 1.88 -15.01
N SER A 100 0.34 2.74 -16.02
CA SER A 100 -0.29 2.47 -17.34
C SER A 100 -1.71 1.86 -17.31
N PRO A 101 -2.55 2.02 -18.36
CA PRO A 101 -3.97 1.75 -18.27
C PRO A 101 -4.26 0.26 -17.98
N LEU A 102 -5.27 0.04 -17.12
CA LEU A 102 -5.75 -1.26 -16.60
C LEU A 102 -6.15 -2.26 -17.68
#